data_AF-A0A060XAK6-F1
#
_entry.id   AF-A0A060XAK6-F1
#
_cell.length_a   1.000
_cell.length_b   1.000
_cell.length_c   1.000
_cell.angle_alpha   90.00
_cell.angle_beta   90.00
_cell.angle_gamma   90.00
#
_symmetry.space_group_name_H-M   'P 1'
#
loop_
_entity.id
_entity.type
_entity.pdbx_description
1 polymer ?
#
loop_
_entity_poly.entity_id
_entity_poly.type
_entity_poly.pdbx_seq_one_letter_code
_entity_poly.pdbx_strand_id
1 'polypeptide(L)'
;MLHEGGIPMGQLFREVSKPLIPLRKAGVLLVHILNLLCKEMTHKKVGGMWMEAGLNWRDFLPEDEDVNKFVTEQKIEFTLGEKSDGTNQKTTMSGEELSKQLDRLIQDKANNQRIRDWVQANLDEQQTSANQFVRSLMTSICQSAVICENPYKVDVEQITQRAKLLQRYLSDEKKELQALYALQALMVHMEQPANLLRMFFDTLYDEDVIKEEAFYRWESSKDPAEQTGKGVALKSVTAFFTWLRDAEEESDKD
;
A
#
# COMPACT_ATOMS: atom_id res chain seq x y z
N MET A 1 -19.88 -26.96 12.11
CA MET A 1 -21.18 -26.47 11.63
C MET A 1 -21.05 -25.36 10.59
N LEU A 2 -20.20 -24.35 10.77
CA LEU A 2 -19.88 -23.34 9.75
C LEU A 2 -18.44 -23.53 9.23
N HIS A 3 -18.18 -24.63 8.52
CA HIS A 3 -16.93 -24.93 7.81
C HIS A 3 -17.26 -25.43 6.41
N GLU A 4 -16.25 -25.66 5.57
CA GLU A 4 -16.41 -26.25 4.24
C GLU A 4 -17.19 -27.59 4.36
N GLY A 5 -18.29 -27.71 3.63
CA GLY A 5 -19.24 -28.84 3.74
C GLY A 5 -20.27 -28.79 4.88
N GLY A 6 -20.34 -27.70 5.66
CA GLY A 6 -21.31 -27.47 6.74
C GLY A 6 -22.62 -26.78 6.30
N ILE A 7 -23.45 -26.38 7.27
CA ILE A 7 -24.72 -25.67 7.02
C ILE A 7 -24.39 -24.22 6.60
N PRO A 8 -24.95 -23.68 5.50
CA PRO A 8 -24.74 -22.28 5.12
C PRO A 8 -25.13 -21.30 6.23
N MET A 9 -24.30 -20.27 6.45
CA MET A 9 -24.52 -19.25 7.50
C MET A 9 -25.92 -18.65 7.45
N GLY A 10 -26.39 -18.27 6.26
CA GLY A 10 -27.71 -17.66 6.10
C GLY A 10 -28.86 -18.59 6.44
N GLN A 11 -28.73 -19.88 6.11
CA GLN A 11 -29.74 -20.88 6.48
C GLN A 11 -29.75 -21.06 8.00
N LEU A 12 -28.58 -21.29 8.59
CA LEU A 12 -28.47 -21.48 10.04
C LEU A 12 -29.03 -20.28 10.81
N PHE A 13 -28.62 -19.07 10.47
CA PHE A 13 -28.96 -17.85 11.21
C PHE A 13 -30.45 -17.53 11.12
N ARG A 14 -31.08 -17.73 9.96
CA ARG A 14 -32.53 -17.55 9.81
C ARG A 14 -33.31 -18.59 10.61
N GLU A 15 -32.92 -19.87 10.56
CA GLU A 15 -33.64 -20.94 11.27
C GLU A 15 -33.52 -20.81 12.79
N VAL A 16 -32.32 -20.57 13.34
CA VAL A 16 -32.14 -20.45 14.79
C VAL A 16 -32.76 -19.18 15.37
N SER A 17 -32.96 -18.14 14.55
CA SER A 17 -33.52 -16.87 15.00
C SER A 17 -35.04 -16.88 15.09
N LYS A 18 -35.76 -17.70 14.30
CA LYS A 18 -37.23 -17.78 14.30
C LYS A 18 -37.87 -17.81 15.70
N PRO A 19 -37.49 -18.71 16.62
CA PRO A 19 -38.09 -18.75 17.97
C PRO A 19 -37.64 -17.59 18.87
N LEU A 20 -36.56 -16.89 18.53
CA LEU A 20 -35.95 -15.84 19.35
C LEU A 20 -36.39 -14.43 18.97
N ILE A 21 -36.94 -14.23 17.76
CA ILE A 21 -37.47 -12.95 17.30
C ILE A 21 -38.59 -12.45 18.24
N PRO A 22 -39.63 -13.23 18.58
CA PRO A 22 -40.66 -12.78 19.52
C PRO A 22 -40.11 -12.47 20.92
N LEU A 23 -38.99 -13.09 21.29
CA LEU A 23 -38.32 -12.90 22.58
C LEU A 23 -37.33 -11.73 22.59
N ARG A 24 -37.16 -11.02 21.47
CA ARG A 24 -36.16 -9.96 21.28
C ARG A 24 -34.72 -10.40 21.61
N LYS A 25 -34.41 -11.68 21.38
CA LYS A 25 -33.10 -12.30 21.72
C LYS A 25 -32.32 -12.81 20.51
N ALA A 26 -32.89 -12.73 19.31
CA ALA A 26 -32.22 -13.18 18.09
C ALA A 26 -30.89 -12.46 17.87
N GLY A 27 -30.88 -11.12 17.92
CA GLY A 27 -29.65 -10.33 17.76
C GLY A 27 -28.53 -10.69 18.75
N VAL A 28 -28.88 -10.89 20.02
CA VAL A 28 -27.93 -11.26 21.08
C VAL A 28 -27.25 -12.60 20.80
N LEU A 29 -28.01 -13.61 20.36
CA LEU A 29 -27.46 -14.92 20.01
C LEU A 29 -26.50 -14.80 18.81
N LEU A 30 -26.92 -14.09 17.76
CA LEU A 30 -26.12 -13.96 16.54
C LEU A 30 -24.79 -13.24 16.82
N VAL A 31 -24.80 -12.20 17.66
CA VAL A 31 -23.56 -11.54 18.13
C VAL A 31 -22.61 -12.53 18.80
N HIS A 32 -23.10 -13.41 19.66
CA HIS A 32 -22.27 -14.42 20.31
C HIS A 32 -21.65 -15.39 19.31
N ILE A 33 -22.44 -15.86 18.33
CA ILE A 33 -21.95 -16.76 17.29
C ILE A 33 -20.89 -16.07 16.42
N LEU A 34 -21.12 -14.82 16.02
CA LEU A 34 -20.16 -14.02 15.25
C LEU A 34 -18.85 -13.82 16.00
N ASN A 35 -18.91 -13.49 17.30
CA ASN A 35 -17.73 -13.35 18.14
C ASN A 35 -16.95 -14.67 18.31
N LEU A 36 -17.64 -15.81 18.34
CA LEU A 36 -16.97 -17.12 18.35
C LEU A 36 -16.25 -17.39 17.02
N LEU A 37 -16.88 -17.05 15.88
CA LEU A 37 -16.23 -17.17 14.57
C LEU A 37 -15.00 -16.26 14.48
N CYS A 38 -15.08 -15.05 15.01
CA CYS A 38 -13.95 -14.11 15.04
C CYS A 38 -12.74 -14.61 15.87
N LYS A 39 -12.89 -15.66 16.69
CA LYS A 39 -11.76 -16.31 17.35
C LYS A 39 -10.97 -17.25 16.44
N GLU A 40 -11.61 -17.77 15.40
CA GLU A 40 -11.01 -18.72 14.45
C GLU A 40 -10.65 -18.07 13.11
N MET A 41 -11.26 -16.93 12.77
CA MET A 41 -11.06 -16.22 11.51
C MET A 41 -11.16 -14.69 11.68
N THR A 42 -10.68 -13.92 10.69
CA THR A 42 -10.66 -12.45 10.78
C THR A 42 -12.05 -11.83 10.66
N HIS A 43 -12.26 -10.66 11.28
CA HIS A 43 -13.52 -9.90 11.20
C HIS A 43 -13.96 -9.65 9.75
N LYS A 44 -13.00 -9.39 8.85
CA LYS A 44 -13.26 -9.22 7.41
C LYS A 44 -13.86 -10.48 6.77
N LYS A 45 -13.36 -11.67 7.11
CA LYS A 45 -13.87 -12.94 6.59
C LYS A 45 -15.27 -13.23 7.12
N VAL A 46 -15.51 -13.03 8.42
CA VAL A 46 -16.84 -13.21 9.03
C VAL A 46 -17.85 -12.22 8.46
N GLY A 47 -17.47 -10.95 8.30
CA GLY A 47 -18.29 -9.94 7.64
C GLY A 47 -18.63 -10.29 6.19
N GLY A 48 -17.64 -10.80 5.44
CA GLY A 48 -17.84 -11.36 4.10
C GLY A 48 -18.90 -12.45 4.07
N MET A 49 -18.78 -13.46 4.94
CA MET A 49 -19.74 -14.56 5.03
C MET A 49 -21.16 -14.09 5.38
N TRP A 50 -21.28 -13.08 6.27
CA TRP A 50 -22.56 -12.47 6.63
C TRP A 50 -23.23 -11.80 5.41
N MET A 51 -22.44 -11.05 4.64
CA MET A 51 -22.91 -10.37 3.43
C MET A 51 -23.26 -11.34 2.30
N GLU A 52 -22.41 -12.33 2.04
CA GLU A 52 -22.65 -13.39 1.04
C GLU A 52 -23.91 -14.20 1.36
N ALA A 53 -24.23 -14.37 2.64
CA ALA A 53 -25.46 -15.00 3.10
C ALA A 53 -26.71 -14.12 2.93
N GLY A 54 -26.56 -12.85 2.54
CA GLY A 54 -27.64 -11.88 2.38
C GLY A 54 -28.38 -11.61 3.69
N LEU A 55 -27.65 -11.53 4.80
CA LEU A 55 -28.23 -11.29 6.13
C LEU A 55 -28.31 -9.80 6.44
N ASN A 56 -29.42 -9.38 7.04
CA ASN A 56 -29.64 -8.00 7.46
C ASN A 56 -30.02 -7.96 8.94
N TRP A 57 -29.41 -7.07 9.73
CA TRP A 57 -29.74 -6.93 11.16
C TRP A 57 -31.21 -6.56 11.40
N ARG A 58 -31.88 -5.89 10.44
CA ARG A 58 -33.32 -5.61 10.51
C ARG A 58 -34.18 -6.88 10.57
N ASP A 59 -33.67 -8.02 10.10
CA ASP A 59 -34.40 -9.29 10.16
C ASP A 59 -34.35 -9.93 11.56
N PHE A 60 -33.46 -9.44 12.44
CA PHE A 60 -33.14 -10.06 13.73
C PHE A 60 -33.30 -9.12 14.93
N LEU A 61 -33.51 -7.82 14.69
CA LEU A 61 -33.68 -6.80 15.71
C LEU A 61 -35.13 -6.30 15.76
N PRO A 62 -35.59 -5.77 16.92
CA PRO A 62 -36.86 -5.08 17.02
C PRO A 62 -36.94 -3.89 16.05
N GLU A 63 -38.15 -3.54 15.58
CA GLU A 63 -38.36 -2.41 14.66
C GLU A 63 -37.96 -1.06 15.25
N ASP A 64 -37.99 -0.92 16.59
CA ASP A 64 -37.61 0.26 17.34
C ASP A 64 -36.08 0.37 17.59
N GLU A 65 -35.31 -0.64 17.25
CA GLU A 65 -33.87 -0.69 17.50
C GLU A 65 -33.07 -0.01 16.38
N ASP A 66 -32.17 0.92 16.73
CA ASP A 66 -31.23 1.50 15.77
C ASP A 66 -30.10 0.50 15.47
N VAL A 67 -30.08 -0.01 14.24
CA VAL A 67 -29.09 -0.98 13.76
C VAL A 67 -27.65 -0.46 13.92
N ASN A 68 -27.37 0.80 13.60
CA ASN A 68 -26.02 1.36 13.68
C ASN A 68 -25.56 1.47 15.14
N LYS A 69 -26.46 1.91 16.01
CA LYS A 69 -26.21 1.95 17.46
C LYS A 69 -25.93 0.55 18.00
N PHE A 70 -26.79 -0.41 17.67
CA PHE A 70 -26.65 -1.80 18.12
C PHE A 70 -25.30 -2.40 17.71
N VAL A 71 -24.92 -2.32 16.43
CA VAL A 71 -23.67 -2.94 15.99
C VAL A 71 -22.43 -2.26 16.59
N THR A 72 -22.50 -0.96 16.86
CA THR A 72 -21.40 -0.20 17.48
C THR A 72 -21.24 -0.60 18.95
N GLU A 73 -22.34 -0.70 19.69
CA GLU A 73 -22.31 -1.14 21.10
C GLU A 73 -21.83 -2.59 21.23
N GLN A 74 -22.19 -3.44 20.28
CA GLN A 74 -21.79 -4.85 20.25
C GLN A 74 -20.44 -5.10 19.55
N LYS A 75 -19.78 -4.06 19.02
CA LYS A 75 -18.48 -4.11 18.31
C LYS A 75 -18.44 -5.10 17.14
N ILE A 76 -19.52 -5.12 16.35
CA ILE A 76 -19.72 -5.99 15.18
C ILE A 76 -19.99 -5.19 13.90
N GLU A 77 -19.43 -3.99 13.80
CA GLU A 77 -19.61 -3.06 12.69
C GLU A 77 -19.17 -3.67 11.34
N PHE A 78 -18.28 -4.66 11.37
CA PHE A 78 -17.83 -5.44 10.21
C PHE A 78 -18.97 -6.21 9.49
N THR A 79 -20.16 -6.29 10.08
CA THR A 79 -21.36 -6.92 9.48
C THR A 79 -22.27 -5.96 8.71
N LEU A 80 -22.06 -4.65 8.80
CA LEU A 80 -22.89 -3.67 8.08
C LEU A 80 -22.60 -3.60 6.59
N GLY A 81 -21.50 -4.22 6.15
CA GLY A 81 -20.91 -3.91 4.85
C GLY A 81 -20.44 -2.45 4.82
N GLU A 82 -19.32 -2.19 4.16
CA GLU A 82 -19.09 -0.82 3.72
C GLU A 82 -20.27 -0.46 2.81
N LYS A 83 -20.88 0.73 2.97
CA LYS A 83 -21.87 1.23 2.00
C LYS A 83 -21.17 1.37 0.65
N SER A 84 -21.09 0.28 -0.11
CA SER A 84 -20.54 0.21 -1.44
C SER A 84 -21.71 0.29 -2.41
N ASP A 85 -21.96 1.48 -2.93
CA ASP A 85 -22.74 1.62 -4.16
C ASP A 85 -22.08 0.75 -5.25
N GLY A 86 -22.72 -0.37 -5.57
CA GLY A 86 -22.83 -0.96 -6.91
C GLY A 86 -21.58 -1.20 -7.78
N THR A 87 -20.37 -1.03 -7.29
CA THR A 87 -19.13 -1.30 -8.01
C THR A 87 -18.10 -1.83 -7.03
N ASN A 88 -17.28 -2.80 -7.47
CA ASN A 88 -16.05 -3.22 -6.78
C ASN A 88 -15.03 -2.06 -6.78
N GLN A 89 -15.37 -0.90 -6.25
CA GLN A 89 -14.41 0.12 -5.89
C GLN A 89 -13.89 -0.24 -4.51
N LYS A 90 -12.69 -0.83 -4.47
CA LYS A 90 -11.83 -0.59 -3.30
C LYS A 90 -11.86 0.91 -3.07
N THR A 91 -12.28 1.34 -1.89
CA THR A 91 -12.34 2.74 -1.52
C THR A 91 -10.99 3.38 -1.84
N THR A 92 -10.99 4.31 -2.81
CA THR A 92 -9.75 4.92 -3.30
C THR A 92 -9.04 5.61 -2.15
N MET A 93 -7.96 4.98 -1.69
CA MET A 93 -7.13 5.54 -0.62
C MET A 93 -6.51 6.86 -1.06
N SER A 94 -6.59 7.89 -0.21
CA SER A 94 -5.97 9.17 -0.52
C SER A 94 -4.44 9.04 -0.59
N GLY A 95 -3.78 9.98 -1.27
CA GLY A 95 -2.31 9.99 -1.35
C GLY A 95 -1.61 10.07 0.00
N GLU A 96 -2.15 10.84 0.93
CA GLU A 96 -1.59 10.98 2.28
C GLU A 96 -1.73 9.68 3.09
N GLU A 97 -2.88 9.03 2.99
CA GLU A 97 -3.12 7.76 3.67
C GLU A 97 -2.25 6.66 3.07
N LEU A 98 -2.09 6.65 1.75
CA LEU A 98 -1.19 5.72 1.06
C LEU A 98 0.25 5.84 1.56
N SER A 99 0.79 7.06 1.62
CA SER A 99 2.15 7.29 2.12
C SER A 99 2.29 6.83 3.58
N LYS A 100 1.34 7.18 4.46
CA LYS A 100 1.35 6.75 5.86
C LYS A 100 1.36 5.24 6.03
N GLN A 101 0.56 4.52 5.24
CA GLN A 101 0.47 3.06 5.33
C GLN A 101 1.75 2.39 4.80
N LEU A 102 2.33 2.91 3.71
CA LEU A 102 3.61 2.43 3.19
C LEU A 102 4.74 2.67 4.21
N ASP A 103 4.83 3.87 4.78
CA ASP A 103 5.80 4.18 5.83
C ASP A 103 5.68 3.22 7.01
N ARG A 104 4.45 2.96 7.47
CA ARG A 104 4.19 2.02 8.56
C ARG A 104 4.66 0.60 8.22
N LEU A 105 4.35 0.10 7.03
CA LEU A 105 4.78 -1.25 6.61
C LEU A 105 6.31 -1.37 6.56
N ILE A 106 6.98 -0.33 6.07
CA ILE A 106 8.44 -0.29 6.00
C ILE A 106 9.06 -0.22 7.39
N GLN A 107 8.53 0.63 8.28
CA GLN A 107 8.96 0.74 9.68
C GLN A 107 8.75 -0.56 10.48
N ASP A 108 7.63 -1.25 10.23
CA ASP A 108 7.31 -2.56 10.80
C ASP A 108 8.19 -3.70 10.24
N LYS A 109 9.18 -3.37 9.40
CA LYS A 109 10.09 -4.30 8.70
C LYS A 109 9.32 -5.39 7.95
N ALA A 110 8.16 -5.05 7.37
CA ALA A 110 7.40 -5.96 6.54
C ALA A 110 8.28 -6.40 5.35
N ASN A 111 8.32 -7.70 5.04
CA ASN A 111 9.05 -8.18 3.87
C ASN A 111 8.31 -7.82 2.56
N ASN A 112 8.98 -8.02 1.42
CA ASN A 112 8.41 -7.64 0.12
C ASN A 112 7.10 -8.37 -0.19
N GLN A 113 6.91 -9.62 0.26
CA GLN A 113 5.66 -10.36 0.05
C GLN A 113 4.51 -9.71 0.82
N ARG A 114 4.71 -9.39 2.11
CA ARG A 114 3.70 -8.74 2.94
C ARG A 114 3.29 -7.38 2.39
N ILE A 115 4.23 -6.61 1.82
CA ILE A 115 3.92 -5.33 1.17
C ILE A 115 3.09 -5.57 -0.11
N ARG A 116 3.46 -6.56 -0.93
CA ARG A 116 2.67 -6.93 -2.12
C ARG A 116 1.25 -7.37 -1.78
N ASP A 117 1.11 -8.22 -0.76
CA ASP A 117 -0.19 -8.71 -0.30
C ASP A 117 -1.06 -7.55 0.18
N TRP A 118 -0.46 -6.60 0.91
CA TRP A 118 -1.16 -5.40 1.35
C TRP A 118 -1.58 -4.52 0.16
N VAL A 119 -0.71 -4.27 -0.81
CA VAL A 119 -1.05 -3.51 -2.02
C VAL A 119 -2.20 -4.18 -2.76
N GLN A 120 -2.12 -5.50 -2.99
CA GLN A 120 -3.17 -6.26 -3.67
C GLN A 120 -4.49 -6.28 -2.87
N ALA A 121 -4.45 -6.25 -1.54
CA ALA A 121 -5.65 -6.25 -0.72
C ALA A 121 -6.32 -4.87 -0.62
N ASN A 122 -5.56 -3.78 -0.69
CA ASN A 122 -6.04 -2.43 -0.33
C ASN A 122 -6.09 -1.44 -1.52
N LEU A 123 -5.32 -1.66 -2.59
CA LEU A 123 -5.30 -0.78 -3.76
C LEU A 123 -5.95 -1.44 -4.97
N ASP A 124 -6.73 -0.69 -5.73
CA ASP A 124 -7.20 -1.13 -7.05
C ASP A 124 -6.10 -0.99 -8.13
N GLU A 125 -6.41 -1.44 -9.34
CA GLU A 125 -5.48 -1.37 -10.47
C GLU A 125 -5.16 0.08 -10.88
N GLN A 126 -6.13 0.99 -10.75
CA GLN A 126 -5.94 2.41 -11.07
C GLN A 126 -4.97 3.07 -10.09
N GLN A 127 -5.11 2.79 -8.80
CA GLN A 127 -4.21 3.30 -7.77
C GLN A 127 -2.82 2.68 -7.88
N THR A 128 -2.74 1.36 -8.11
CA THR A 128 -1.45 0.66 -8.25
C THR A 128 -0.68 1.13 -9.49
N SER A 129 -1.38 1.45 -10.58
CA SER A 129 -0.79 2.00 -11.80
C SER A 129 -0.61 3.52 -11.77
N ALA A 130 -1.01 4.22 -10.70
CA ALA A 130 -0.84 5.66 -10.59
C ALA A 130 0.64 6.05 -10.35
N ASN A 131 1.05 7.22 -10.84
CA ASN A 131 2.38 7.76 -10.55
C ASN A 131 2.55 8.06 -9.06
N GLN A 132 1.48 8.49 -8.41
CA GLN A 132 1.47 8.76 -6.96
C GLN A 132 1.90 7.53 -6.15
N PHE A 133 1.43 6.34 -6.51
CA PHE A 133 1.84 5.11 -5.81
C PHE A 133 3.34 4.86 -5.91
N VAL A 134 3.90 4.96 -7.12
CA VAL A 134 5.35 4.82 -7.32
C VAL A 134 6.14 5.86 -6.51
N ARG A 135 5.69 7.12 -6.51
CA ARG A 135 6.35 8.19 -5.76
C ARG A 135 6.29 7.96 -4.26
N SER A 136 5.16 7.53 -3.72
CA SER A 136 5.02 7.19 -2.29
C SER A 136 5.89 6.00 -1.92
N LEU A 137 5.85 4.91 -2.70
CA LEU A 137 6.67 3.72 -2.45
C LEU A 137 8.17 4.04 -2.47
N MET A 138 8.62 4.79 -3.47
CA MET A 138 10.02 5.20 -3.60
C MET A 138 10.46 6.08 -2.42
N THR A 139 9.65 7.08 -2.06
CA THR A 139 9.91 7.96 -0.92
C THR A 139 10.03 7.17 0.38
N SER A 140 9.05 6.31 0.70
CA SER A 140 9.03 5.53 1.93
C SER A 140 10.26 4.61 2.05
N ILE A 141 10.64 3.94 0.96
CA ILE A 141 11.81 3.04 0.95
C ILE A 141 13.10 3.84 1.11
N CYS A 142 13.31 4.89 0.29
CA CYS A 142 14.54 5.66 0.35
C CYS A 142 14.71 6.37 1.70
N GLN A 143 13.62 6.94 2.24
CA GLN A 143 13.64 7.57 3.56
C GLN A 143 14.02 6.59 4.66
N SER A 144 13.53 5.34 4.61
CA SER A 144 13.89 4.32 5.60
C SER A 144 15.35 3.85 5.52
N ALA A 145 15.96 4.00 4.35
CA ALA A 145 17.36 3.65 4.10
C ALA A 145 18.33 4.80 4.41
N VAL A 146 17.85 5.98 4.83
CA VAL A 146 18.74 7.07 5.24
C VAL A 146 19.31 6.80 6.63
N ILE A 147 20.64 6.80 6.72
CA ILE A 147 21.36 6.77 7.99
C ILE A 147 21.73 8.21 8.36
N CYS A 148 21.14 8.71 9.46
CA CYS A 148 21.33 10.07 9.99
C CYS A 148 22.65 10.22 10.76
N GLU A 149 23.78 9.94 10.09
CA GLU A 149 25.13 10.29 10.54
C GLU A 149 25.58 11.64 9.95
N ASN A 150 26.73 12.17 10.38
CA ASN A 150 27.36 13.32 9.75
C ASN A 150 28.69 12.91 9.10
N PRO A 151 28.76 12.78 7.77
CA PRO A 151 27.71 13.04 6.78
C PRO A 151 26.65 11.91 6.72
N TYR A 152 25.47 12.24 6.16
CA TYR A 152 24.41 11.26 5.88
C TYR A 152 24.92 10.13 5.00
N LYS A 153 24.36 8.93 5.16
CA LYS A 153 24.66 7.73 4.35
C LYS A 153 23.41 7.01 3.90
N VAL A 154 23.55 6.15 2.90
CA VAL A 154 22.52 5.19 2.48
C VAL A 154 22.85 3.82 3.07
N ASP A 155 21.85 3.19 3.69
CA ASP A 155 21.85 1.77 4.01
C ASP A 155 21.59 0.99 2.71
N VAL A 156 22.69 0.65 2.02
CA VAL A 156 22.67 -0.06 0.73
C VAL A 156 21.95 -1.40 0.87
N GLU A 157 22.15 -2.13 1.97
CA GLU A 157 21.54 -3.43 2.20
C GLU A 157 20.01 -3.31 2.23
N GLN A 158 19.47 -2.27 2.86
CA GLN A 158 18.03 -2.03 2.85
C GLN A 158 17.49 -1.78 1.43
N ILE A 159 18.21 -1.04 0.58
CA ILE A 159 17.78 -0.83 -0.81
C ILE A 159 17.85 -2.13 -1.61
N THR A 160 18.95 -2.89 -1.53
CA THR A 160 19.09 -4.22 -2.16
C THR A 160 17.95 -5.16 -1.75
N GLN A 161 17.60 -5.21 -0.45
CA GLN A 161 16.48 -6.02 0.04
C GLN A 161 15.13 -5.59 -0.56
N ARG A 162 14.98 -4.33 -0.99
CA ARG A 162 13.76 -3.79 -1.62
C ARG A 162 13.82 -3.76 -3.15
N ALA A 163 14.95 -4.03 -3.78
CA ALA A 163 15.13 -3.94 -5.23
C ALA A 163 14.06 -4.71 -6.02
N LYS A 164 13.82 -5.98 -5.66
CA LYS A 164 12.78 -6.82 -6.32
C LYS A 164 11.35 -6.29 -6.14
N LEU A 165 11.08 -5.54 -5.07
CA LEU A 165 9.79 -4.89 -4.86
C LEU A 165 9.67 -3.66 -5.75
N LEU A 166 10.70 -2.82 -5.80
CA LEU A 166 10.73 -1.63 -6.67
C LEU A 166 10.62 -2.03 -8.14
N GLN A 167 11.44 -2.98 -8.62
CA GLN A 167 11.39 -3.52 -9.98
C GLN A 167 9.99 -4.02 -10.39
N ARG A 168 9.20 -4.53 -9.44
CA ARG A 168 7.84 -5.00 -9.73
C ARG A 168 6.88 -3.85 -10.09
N TYR A 169 7.06 -2.68 -9.48
CA TYR A 169 6.15 -1.54 -9.62
C TYR A 169 6.69 -0.42 -10.51
N LEU A 170 8.01 -0.37 -10.70
CA LEU A 170 8.71 0.46 -11.69
C LEU A 170 8.77 -0.31 -13.01
N SER A 171 7.60 -0.59 -13.59
CA SER A 171 7.45 -1.53 -14.71
C SER A 171 7.96 -1.01 -16.06
N ASP A 172 8.24 0.30 -16.16
CA ASP A 172 8.66 0.96 -17.39
C ASP A 172 9.46 2.25 -17.09
N GLU A 173 10.12 2.78 -18.12
CA GLU A 173 10.93 4.02 -18.04
C GLU A 173 10.16 5.20 -17.45
N LYS A 174 8.84 5.32 -17.69
CA LYS A 174 8.05 6.44 -17.15
C LYS A 174 7.86 6.28 -15.64
N LYS A 175 7.71 5.06 -15.14
CA LYS A 175 7.62 4.76 -13.71
C LYS A 175 8.96 4.96 -13.00
N GLU A 176 10.04 4.51 -13.62
CA GLU A 176 11.41 4.77 -13.15
C GLU A 176 11.69 6.28 -13.05
N LEU A 177 11.30 7.06 -14.07
CA LEU A 177 11.40 8.53 -14.05
C LEU A 177 10.61 9.16 -12.90
N GLN A 178 9.41 8.67 -12.60
CA GLN A 178 8.64 9.15 -11.44
C GLN A 178 9.30 8.82 -10.11
N ALA A 179 9.98 7.68 -10.00
CA ALA A 179 10.77 7.33 -8.83
C ALA A 179 11.96 8.30 -8.65
N LEU A 180 12.66 8.67 -9.72
CA LEU A 180 13.74 9.66 -9.68
C LEU A 180 13.25 11.05 -9.25
N TYR A 181 12.07 11.48 -9.70
CA TYR A 181 11.46 12.73 -9.21
C TYR A 181 11.08 12.67 -7.73
N ALA A 182 10.56 11.53 -7.25
CA ALA A 182 10.28 11.34 -5.83
C ALA A 182 11.56 11.42 -4.99
N LEU A 183 12.64 10.78 -5.44
CA LEU A 183 13.93 10.83 -4.77
C LEU A 183 14.51 12.26 -4.77
N GLN A 184 14.41 13.01 -5.88
CA GLN A 184 14.78 14.42 -5.91
C GLN A 184 13.99 15.25 -4.89
N ALA A 185 12.67 15.06 -4.82
CA ALA A 185 11.82 15.77 -3.87
C ALA A 185 12.20 15.43 -2.41
N LEU A 186 12.53 14.17 -2.12
CA LEU A 186 13.07 13.76 -0.81
C LEU A 186 14.37 14.50 -0.49
N MET A 187 15.30 14.61 -1.44
CA MET A 187 16.54 15.37 -1.23
C MET A 187 16.27 16.84 -0.94
N VAL A 188 15.30 17.46 -1.62
CA VAL A 188 14.88 18.85 -1.34
C VAL A 188 14.34 18.98 0.08
N HIS A 189 13.47 18.07 0.49
CA HIS A 189 12.91 18.04 1.84
C HIS A 189 14.00 17.89 2.92
N MET A 190 15.08 17.19 2.60
CA MET A 190 16.24 17.00 3.49
C MET A 190 17.29 18.12 3.39
N GLU A 191 16.99 19.23 2.72
CA GLU A 191 17.92 20.35 2.50
C GLU A 191 19.17 19.96 1.70
N GLN A 192 19.05 18.97 0.82
CA GLN A 192 20.02 18.57 -0.20
C GLN A 192 21.40 18.19 0.38
N PRO A 193 21.45 17.15 1.25
CA PRO A 193 22.70 16.73 1.88
C PRO A 193 23.72 16.28 0.83
N ALA A 194 24.98 16.64 1.06
CA ALA A 194 26.07 16.31 0.15
C ALA A 194 26.19 14.80 -0.06
N ASN A 195 26.43 14.39 -1.30
CA ASN A 195 26.67 13.01 -1.73
C ASN A 195 25.50 12.00 -1.53
N LEU A 196 24.43 12.35 -0.83
CA LEU A 196 23.35 11.40 -0.53
C LEU A 196 22.61 10.94 -1.80
N LEU A 197 22.24 11.88 -2.67
CA LEU A 197 21.57 11.56 -3.94
C LEU A 197 22.45 10.67 -4.83
N ARG A 198 23.76 10.92 -4.82
CA ARG A 198 24.74 10.14 -5.58
C ARG A 198 24.75 8.68 -5.12
N MET A 199 24.84 8.43 -3.81
CA MET A 199 24.81 7.08 -3.26
C MET A 199 23.52 6.33 -3.59
N PHE A 200 22.37 7.01 -3.60
CA PHE A 200 21.13 6.40 -4.07
C PHE A 200 21.18 6.07 -5.57
N PHE A 201 21.69 6.96 -6.42
CA PHE A 201 21.80 6.71 -7.86
C PHE A 201 22.69 5.49 -8.14
N ASP A 202 23.86 5.41 -7.52
CA ASP A 202 24.77 4.27 -7.64
C ASP A 202 24.04 2.97 -7.26
N THR A 203 23.40 2.94 -6.07
CA THR A 203 22.72 1.74 -5.58
C THR A 203 21.53 1.32 -6.46
N LEU A 204 20.73 2.28 -6.94
CA LEU A 204 19.56 1.98 -7.76
C LEU A 204 19.92 1.52 -9.17
N TYR A 205 21.05 1.99 -9.69
CA TYR A 205 21.63 1.51 -10.94
C TYR A 205 22.18 0.09 -10.77
N ASP A 206 23.04 -0.14 -9.77
CA ASP A 206 23.69 -1.44 -9.52
C ASP A 206 22.68 -2.58 -9.26
N GLU A 207 21.53 -2.25 -8.66
CA GLU A 207 20.46 -3.21 -8.36
C GLU A 207 19.44 -3.38 -9.51
N ASP A 208 19.68 -2.83 -10.70
CA ASP A 208 18.79 -2.83 -11.85
C ASP A 208 17.38 -2.28 -11.53
N VAL A 209 17.29 -1.31 -10.61
CA VAL A 209 16.00 -0.70 -10.21
C VAL A 209 15.63 0.44 -11.16
N ILE A 210 16.62 1.22 -11.57
CA ILE A 210 16.48 2.32 -12.52
C ILE A 210 17.47 2.10 -13.65
N LYS A 211 16.98 2.11 -14.88
CA LYS A 211 17.81 1.95 -16.07
C LYS A 211 18.44 3.26 -16.48
N GLU A 212 19.51 3.12 -17.25
CA GLU A 212 20.28 4.22 -17.82
C GLU A 212 19.40 5.26 -18.54
N GLU A 213 18.45 4.82 -19.36
CA GLU A 213 17.56 5.70 -20.11
C GLU A 213 16.71 6.58 -19.18
N ALA A 214 16.23 6.03 -18.06
CA ALA A 214 15.47 6.79 -17.08
C ALA A 214 16.32 7.87 -16.40
N PHE A 215 17.60 7.60 -16.13
CA PHE A 215 18.54 8.60 -15.63
C PHE A 215 18.74 9.74 -16.63
N TYR A 216 18.99 9.46 -17.91
CA TYR A 216 19.14 10.50 -18.94
C TYR A 216 17.85 11.29 -19.17
N ARG A 217 16.69 10.63 -19.11
CA ARG A 217 15.38 11.30 -19.15
C ARG A 217 15.20 12.24 -17.97
N TRP A 218 15.57 11.80 -16.78
CA TRP A 218 15.53 12.65 -15.60
C TRP A 218 16.48 13.85 -15.77
N GLU A 219 17.72 13.61 -16.19
CA GLU A 219 18.74 14.65 -16.39
C GLU A 219 18.28 15.75 -17.36
N SER A 220 17.75 15.34 -18.52
CA SER A 220 17.31 16.22 -19.60
C SER A 220 15.94 16.86 -19.37
N SER A 221 15.16 16.37 -18.40
CA SER A 221 13.79 16.81 -18.14
C SER A 221 13.67 18.32 -17.91
N LYS A 222 12.68 18.92 -18.59
CA LYS A 222 12.27 20.32 -18.47
C LYS A 222 10.85 20.48 -17.92
N ASP A 223 10.29 19.43 -17.31
CA ASP A 223 8.96 19.49 -16.72
C ASP A 223 8.92 20.60 -15.65
N PRO A 224 8.07 21.63 -15.80
CA PRO A 224 7.98 22.73 -14.84
C PRO A 224 7.66 22.28 -13.41
N ALA A 225 6.93 21.18 -13.23
CA ALA A 225 6.56 20.66 -11.92
C ALA A 225 7.76 20.06 -11.16
N GLU A 226 8.81 19.67 -11.87
CA GLU A 226 9.94 18.90 -11.32
C GLU A 226 11.25 19.72 -11.28
N GLN A 227 11.18 21.04 -11.46
CA GLN A 227 12.36 21.92 -11.44
C GLN A 227 12.85 22.29 -10.04
N THR A 228 12.00 22.14 -9.01
CA THR A 228 12.37 22.47 -7.62
C THR A 228 13.55 21.61 -7.16
N GLY A 229 14.65 22.28 -6.79
CA GLY A 229 15.90 21.63 -6.36
C GLY A 229 16.70 20.93 -7.46
N LYS A 230 16.19 20.88 -8.70
CA LYS A 230 16.79 20.14 -9.83
C LYS A 230 18.24 20.55 -10.10
N GLY A 231 18.54 21.84 -10.10
CA GLY A 231 19.88 22.34 -10.40
C GLY A 231 20.94 21.88 -9.40
N VAL A 232 20.61 21.84 -8.12
CA VAL A 232 21.54 21.34 -7.08
C VAL A 232 21.65 19.82 -7.15
N ALA A 233 20.53 19.12 -7.38
CA ALA A 233 20.52 17.68 -7.60
C ALA A 233 21.43 17.29 -8.79
N LEU A 234 21.33 17.96 -9.94
CA LEU A 234 22.20 17.71 -11.10
C LEU A 234 23.68 17.92 -10.78
N LYS A 235 24.01 18.97 -10.03
CA LYS A 235 25.39 19.23 -9.60
C LYS A 235 25.94 18.13 -8.70
N SER A 236 25.12 17.56 -7.82
CA SER A 236 25.58 16.52 -6.89
C SER A 236 25.81 15.15 -7.56
N VAL A 237 25.19 14.89 -8.71
CA VAL A 237 25.33 13.62 -9.45
C VAL A 237 26.09 13.76 -10.77
N THR A 238 26.77 14.88 -11.02
CA THR A 238 27.53 15.10 -12.27
C THR A 238 28.57 13.99 -12.54
N ALA A 239 29.25 13.52 -11.49
CA ALA A 239 30.22 12.44 -11.61
C ALA A 239 29.57 11.08 -11.96
N PHE A 240 28.33 10.82 -11.53
CA PHE A 240 27.57 9.62 -11.93
C PHE A 240 27.31 9.62 -13.43
N PHE A 241 26.80 10.73 -13.96
CA PHE A 241 26.51 10.85 -15.40
C PHE A 241 27.75 10.87 -16.28
N THR A 242 28.89 11.34 -15.76
CA THR A 242 30.17 11.25 -16.49
C THR A 242 30.54 9.77 -16.67
N TRP A 243 30.55 9.03 -15.56
CA TRP A 243 30.82 7.59 -15.58
C TRP A 243 29.83 6.80 -16.44
N LEU A 244 28.53 7.12 -16.36
CA LEU A 244 27.49 6.40 -17.12
C LEU A 244 27.72 6.49 -18.64
N ARG A 245 28.10 7.68 -19.15
CA ARG A 245 28.43 7.87 -20.58
C ARG A 245 29.74 7.20 -20.98
N ASP A 246 30.75 7.23 -20.10
CA ASP A 246 32.03 6.56 -20.36
C ASP A 246 31.83 5.04 -20.51
N ALA A 247 30.96 4.44 -19.69
CA ALA A 247 30.61 3.02 -19.77
C ALA A 247 29.83 2.66 -21.05
N GLU A 248 28.89 3.51 -21.46
CA GLU A 248 28.14 3.36 -22.73
C GLU A 248 29.11 3.32 -23.93
N GLU A 249 30.03 4.28 -24.01
CA GLU A 249 31.02 4.38 -25.09
C GLU A 249 32.02 3.22 -25.13
N GLU A 250 32.27 2.53 -24.03
CA GLU A 250 33.10 1.31 -23.99
C GLU A 250 32.32 0.09 -24.49
N SER A 251 31.04 -0.03 -24.13
CA SER A 251 30.19 -1.15 -24.54
C SER A 251 29.88 -1.20 -26.03
N ASP A 252 29.77 -0.04 -26.70
CA ASP A 252 29.53 0.06 -28.15
C ASP A 252 30.76 -0.29 -29.01
N LYS A 253 31.94 -0.44 -28.40
CA LYS A 253 33.20 -0.73 -29.09
C LYS A 253 33.56 -2.23 -29.11
N ASP A 254 32.82 -3.06 -28.39
CA ASP A 254 32.98 -4.53 -28.31
C ASP A 254 31.91 -5.29 -29.13
#